data_AF-L1PV19-F1
#
_entry.id   AF-L1PV19-F1
#
_cell.length_a   1.000
_cell.length_b   1.000
_cell.length_c   1.000
_cell.angle_alpha   90.00
_cell.angle_beta   90.00
_cell.angle_gamma   90.00
#
_symmetry.space_group_name_H-M   'P 1'
#
loop_
_entity.id
_entity.type
_entity.pdbx_description
1 polymer ?
#
loop_
_entity_poly.entity_id
_entity_poly.type
_entity_poly.pdbx_seq_one_letter_code
_entity_poly.pdbx_strand_id
1 'polypeptide(L)'
;MIGFDKKLTQNLMRILIIIILGFLSLARAQQTPLVVTDVKKGNFKIQKSIFTYDDAYIINENYVVFQKDNTRKTFTVDGNSFRVYDDDFSLDKNGVYYQGKLIPTDTTGFKILIYKSIPKEGKDKYAYTLLPIWKTQQGVFIETKLIKDIDPLSVETIKNSYYLKDKKHLYYYDKLVAGAEVENLMEAFANDEIISDGKTVYYGGTPLHYQREKLTQVNRRIFKTPTKVLFFSNCYDNTFLELLPYFDIPTLKALNDSYVVDKNHIYKPVDYISVNKNTYLAVPNVKKELLNKIKFFPKGRFFSDTENIYFDGIIQKHYDAATFNILTDGENYYQYDKNGIYNFTYKLDFNYTEPVQLGKNTFFVKEKLVYLNQVFDFTLGGGSYYHSLTEKELEKIKQGGNIEFIDGKLVVIPASHKIYGYQKRGNKVYYNNKLQNVDVASFEEKNGFYTDKNYVYFSSSKGLTPVKGYDIASLRKFWGSFLIDKNYLYWKNQRLIENENVELLAVYAGYRMQCSQDRTPSSDYYLLKNKKGYYLLQHIEYDKLTLQYIGTDLIGFNL
;
A
#
# COMPACT_ATOMS: atom_id res chain seq x y z
N MET A 1 56.45 -48.40 36.92
CA MET A 1 56.18 -48.03 35.52
C MET A 1 54.67 -47.97 35.33
N ILE A 2 54.07 -46.79 35.48
CA ILE A 2 52.65 -46.59 35.17
C ILE A 2 52.60 -46.43 33.65
N GLY A 3 52.26 -47.52 32.95
CA GLY A 3 52.13 -47.54 31.51
C GLY A 3 50.93 -46.69 31.12
N PHE A 4 51.17 -45.49 30.60
CA PHE A 4 50.14 -44.72 29.93
C PHE A 4 49.64 -45.54 28.74
N ASP A 5 48.37 -45.92 28.78
CA ASP A 5 47.69 -46.65 27.73
C ASP A 5 47.72 -45.82 26.43
N LYS A 6 48.62 -46.21 25.51
CA LYS A 6 48.81 -45.58 24.19
C LYS A 6 47.51 -45.40 23.42
N LYS A 7 46.52 -46.27 23.66
CA LYS A 7 45.21 -46.26 22.99
C LYS A 7 44.32 -45.14 23.52
N LEU A 8 44.38 -44.89 24.83
CA LEU A 8 43.67 -43.78 25.47
C LEU A 8 44.23 -42.43 25.03
N THR A 9 45.57 -42.30 24.94
CA THR A 9 46.24 -41.08 24.47
C THR A 9 45.94 -40.79 22.98
N GLN A 10 45.89 -41.82 22.12
CA GLN A 10 45.51 -41.66 20.71
C GLN A 10 44.06 -41.24 20.53
N ASN A 11 43.14 -41.80 21.32
CA ASN A 11 41.71 -41.45 21.24
C ASN A 11 41.45 -40.05 21.80
N LEU A 12 42.09 -39.66 22.90
CA LEU A 12 42.05 -38.29 23.42
C LEU A 12 42.59 -37.28 22.41
N MET A 13 43.71 -37.59 21.74
CA MET A 13 44.30 -36.72 20.73
C MET A 13 43.43 -36.62 19.46
N ARG A 14 42.76 -37.70 19.04
CA ARG A 14 41.77 -37.67 17.93
C ARG A 14 40.53 -36.86 18.29
N ILE A 15 40.01 -37.00 19.52
CA ILE A 15 38.87 -36.22 20.00
C ILE A 15 39.25 -34.74 20.09
N LEU A 16 40.46 -34.41 20.58
CA LEU A 16 40.94 -33.02 20.63
C LEU A 16 41.07 -32.41 19.21
N ILE A 17 41.57 -33.17 18.23
CA ILE A 17 41.67 -32.73 16.83
C ILE A 17 40.29 -32.54 16.19
N ILE A 18 39.32 -33.42 16.46
CA ILE A 18 37.94 -33.29 15.96
C ILE A 18 37.23 -32.10 16.63
N ILE A 19 37.49 -31.85 17.91
CA ILE A 19 36.97 -30.67 18.63
C ILE A 19 37.60 -29.40 18.05
N ILE A 20 38.92 -29.37 17.81
CA ILE A 20 39.62 -28.21 17.20
C ILE A 20 39.13 -27.97 15.75
N LEU A 21 38.93 -29.02 14.95
CA LEU A 21 38.36 -28.93 13.60
C LEU A 21 36.87 -28.54 13.63
N GLY A 22 36.11 -28.96 14.65
CA GLY A 22 34.74 -28.53 14.90
C GLY A 22 34.63 -27.07 15.35
N PHE A 23 35.61 -26.57 16.11
CA PHE A 23 35.72 -25.14 16.44
C PHE A 23 36.18 -24.30 15.24
N LEU A 24 37.01 -24.86 14.35
CA LEU A 24 37.38 -24.22 13.08
C LEU A 24 36.22 -24.19 12.08
N SER A 25 35.27 -25.14 12.12
CA SER A 25 34.04 -25.10 11.30
C SER A 25 32.91 -24.26 11.89
N LEU A 26 32.96 -23.97 13.20
CA LEU A 26 32.12 -22.98 13.90
C LEU A 26 32.70 -21.57 13.87
N ALA A 27 33.92 -21.38 13.37
CA ALA A 27 34.36 -20.07 12.90
C ALA A 27 33.47 -19.70 11.72
N ARG A 28 32.41 -18.92 12.01
CA ARG A 28 31.50 -18.36 11.02
C ARG A 28 32.34 -17.90 9.83
N ALA A 29 32.16 -18.55 8.68
CA ALA A 29 32.81 -18.14 7.44
C ALA A 29 32.54 -16.65 7.25
N GLN A 30 33.56 -15.82 7.47
CA GLN A 30 33.49 -14.40 7.26
C GLN A 30 33.27 -14.23 5.76
N GLN A 31 32.10 -13.71 5.36
CA GLN A 31 31.87 -13.38 3.96
C GLN A 31 33.01 -12.47 3.53
N THR A 32 33.81 -12.93 2.55
CA THR A 32 34.90 -12.14 2.01
C THR A 32 34.33 -10.82 1.49
N PRO A 33 34.79 -9.66 2.00
CA PRO A 33 34.28 -8.38 1.54
C PRO A 33 34.46 -8.22 0.03
N LEU A 34 33.43 -7.72 -0.64
CA LEU A 34 33.58 -7.27 -2.01
C LEU A 34 34.53 -6.07 -2.03
N VAL A 35 35.24 -5.90 -3.14
CA VAL A 35 36.09 -4.72 -3.35
C VAL A 35 35.43 -3.85 -4.40
N VAL A 36 35.57 -2.54 -4.22
CA VAL A 36 35.21 -1.55 -5.23
C VAL A 36 36.06 -1.78 -6.48
N THR A 37 35.39 -1.95 -7.62
CA THR A 37 36.04 -2.14 -8.93
C THR A 37 35.57 -1.08 -9.94
N ASP A 38 36.31 -0.88 -11.02
CA ASP A 38 35.85 0.01 -12.09
C ASP A 38 34.71 -0.62 -12.87
N VAL A 39 33.72 0.21 -13.23
CA VAL A 39 32.66 -0.21 -14.14
C VAL A 39 33.24 -0.56 -15.51
N LYS A 40 32.62 -1.54 -16.16
CA LYS A 40 32.96 -1.89 -17.54
C LYS A 40 32.72 -0.68 -18.45
N LYS A 41 33.75 -0.28 -19.20
CA LYS A 41 33.63 0.75 -20.24
C LYS A 41 33.31 0.09 -21.58
N GLY A 42 32.47 0.72 -22.38
CA GLY A 42 32.13 0.22 -23.71
C GLY A 42 31.05 1.03 -24.40
N ASN A 43 30.91 0.81 -25.70
CA ASN A 43 29.85 1.43 -26.50
C ASN A 43 28.62 0.54 -26.51
N PHE A 44 27.44 1.15 -26.47
CA PHE A 44 26.17 0.47 -26.61
C PHE A 44 25.17 1.37 -27.34
N LYS A 45 24.06 0.79 -27.79
CA LYS A 45 22.93 1.52 -28.36
C LYS A 45 21.80 1.53 -27.34
N ILE A 46 21.12 2.67 -27.24
CA ILE A 46 19.91 2.78 -26.42
C ILE A 46 18.81 1.97 -27.09
N GLN A 47 18.16 1.12 -26.31
CA GLN A 47 16.97 0.41 -26.73
C GLN A 47 15.75 1.27 -26.42
N LYS A 48 14.96 1.61 -27.45
CA LYS A 48 13.80 2.48 -27.28
C LYS A 48 12.67 1.78 -26.51
N SER A 49 12.26 2.42 -25.44
CA SER A 49 11.00 2.14 -24.73
C SER A 49 9.84 2.91 -25.37
N ILE A 50 8.61 2.52 -25.03
CA ILE A 50 7.41 3.33 -25.33
C ILE A 50 7.44 4.66 -24.56
N PHE A 51 8.03 4.66 -23.37
CA PHE A 51 8.23 5.84 -22.53
C PHE A 51 9.70 6.22 -22.52
N THR A 52 10.02 7.49 -22.76
CA THR A 52 11.42 7.92 -22.85
C THR A 52 12.09 8.03 -21.49
N TYR A 53 11.39 8.61 -20.51
CA TYR A 53 11.95 8.93 -19.20
C TYR A 53 11.43 8.00 -18.10
N ASP A 54 12.36 7.62 -17.22
CA ASP A 54 12.10 6.89 -15.96
C ASP A 54 12.34 7.88 -14.80
N ASP A 55 11.59 7.80 -13.70
CA ASP A 55 11.63 8.73 -12.55
C ASP A 55 11.20 10.19 -12.78
N ALA A 56 10.22 10.64 -11.99
CA ALA A 56 9.61 11.95 -12.10
C ALA A 56 10.56 13.14 -11.83
N TYR A 57 11.47 13.04 -10.86
CA TYR A 57 12.26 14.16 -10.36
C TYR A 57 13.73 13.82 -10.16
N ILE A 58 14.61 14.63 -10.76
CA ILE A 58 16.05 14.61 -10.54
C ILE A 58 16.44 15.94 -9.87
N ILE A 59 17.01 15.86 -8.68
CA ILE A 59 17.38 17.03 -7.87
C ILE A 59 18.89 17.22 -8.00
N ASN A 60 19.30 18.28 -8.69
CA ASN A 60 20.68 18.75 -8.70
C ASN A 60 20.83 19.93 -7.73
N GLU A 61 22.06 20.36 -7.48
CA GLU A 61 22.38 21.37 -6.46
C GLU A 61 21.59 22.67 -6.63
N ASN A 62 21.44 23.15 -7.87
CA ASN A 62 20.86 24.46 -8.16
C ASN A 62 19.55 24.42 -8.96
N TYR A 63 19.11 23.23 -9.38
CA TYR A 63 17.92 23.07 -10.21
C TYR A 63 17.34 21.67 -10.09
N VAL A 64 16.08 21.55 -10.48
CA VAL A 64 15.36 20.29 -10.56
C VAL A 64 15.04 20.00 -12.02
N VAL A 65 15.13 18.73 -12.41
CA VAL A 65 14.58 18.22 -13.66
C VAL A 65 13.34 17.43 -13.32
N PHE A 66 12.19 17.87 -13.82
CA PHE A 66 11.02 17.01 -13.93
C PHE A 66 11.13 16.24 -15.24
N GLN A 67 10.96 14.92 -15.20
CA GLN A 67 10.89 14.10 -16.39
C GLN A 67 9.91 12.94 -16.17
N LYS A 68 8.95 12.75 -17.06
CA LYS A 68 7.97 11.65 -16.97
C LYS A 68 7.40 11.37 -18.33
N ASP A 69 7.29 10.10 -18.70
CA ASP A 69 6.88 9.64 -20.02
C ASP A 69 7.76 10.27 -21.12
N ASN A 70 7.22 11.25 -21.85
CA ASN A 70 7.90 11.99 -22.91
C ASN A 70 8.02 13.49 -22.60
N THR A 71 7.74 13.88 -21.35
CA THR A 71 7.84 15.27 -20.88
C THR A 71 9.12 15.44 -20.09
N ARG A 72 9.87 16.53 -20.34
CA ARG A 72 11.00 16.96 -19.53
C ARG A 72 10.99 18.47 -19.35
N LYS A 73 11.23 18.94 -18.13
CA LYS A 73 11.36 20.36 -17.78
C LYS A 73 12.47 20.55 -16.78
N THR A 74 13.22 21.63 -16.92
CA THR A 74 14.24 22.04 -15.96
C THR A 74 13.80 23.37 -15.35
N PHE A 75 13.87 23.48 -14.02
CA PHE A 75 13.43 24.66 -13.29
C PHE A 75 14.20 24.83 -11.99
N THR A 76 14.29 26.06 -11.51
CA THR A 76 14.88 26.40 -10.22
C THR A 76 13.84 26.31 -9.12
N VAL A 77 14.27 25.97 -7.91
CA VAL A 77 13.42 25.81 -6.73
C VAL A 77 14.08 26.45 -5.52
N ASP A 78 13.31 26.74 -4.48
CA ASP A 78 13.90 27.03 -3.18
C ASP A 78 14.43 25.74 -2.54
N GLY A 79 15.73 25.48 -2.64
CA GLY A 79 16.34 24.23 -2.20
C GLY A 79 16.14 23.90 -0.71
N ASN A 80 15.91 24.90 0.14
CA ASN A 80 15.68 24.69 1.58
C ASN A 80 14.27 24.16 1.89
N SER A 81 13.27 24.53 1.08
CA SER A 81 11.86 24.14 1.28
C SER A 81 11.36 23.15 0.23
N PHE A 82 12.14 22.90 -0.82
CA PHE A 82 11.77 22.00 -1.90
C PHE A 82 11.57 20.57 -1.40
N ARG A 83 10.43 19.98 -1.74
CA ARG A 83 10.11 18.59 -1.49
C ARG A 83 9.30 18.01 -2.64
N VAL A 84 9.59 16.78 -3.01
CA VAL A 84 8.73 15.99 -3.90
C VAL A 84 7.59 15.41 -3.06
N TYR A 85 6.36 15.53 -3.53
CA TYR A 85 5.18 14.97 -2.88
C TYR A 85 4.81 13.62 -3.49
N ASP A 86 4.72 13.56 -4.82
CA ASP A 86 4.54 12.35 -5.60
C ASP A 86 5.15 12.54 -7.00
N ASP A 87 4.89 11.62 -7.93
CA ASP A 87 5.42 11.66 -9.29
C ASP A 87 4.93 12.84 -10.14
N ASP A 88 3.84 13.50 -9.76
CA ASP A 88 3.27 14.63 -10.50
C ASP A 88 3.42 15.96 -9.74
N PHE A 89 3.60 15.92 -8.42
CA PHE A 89 3.65 17.10 -7.56
C PHE A 89 4.95 17.24 -6.79
N SER A 90 5.48 18.46 -6.81
CA SER A 90 6.51 18.93 -5.87
C SER A 90 6.13 20.31 -5.34
N LEU A 91 6.74 20.71 -4.22
CA LEU A 91 6.37 21.93 -3.51
C LEU A 91 7.61 22.61 -2.97
N ASP A 92 7.60 23.94 -2.92
CA ASP A 92 8.55 24.74 -2.14
C ASP A 92 7.83 25.95 -1.52
N LYS A 93 8.56 26.91 -0.95
CA LYS A 93 7.97 28.13 -0.38
C LYS A 93 7.31 29.05 -1.41
N ASN A 94 7.66 28.91 -2.70
CA ASN A 94 7.17 29.75 -3.79
C ASN A 94 5.87 29.20 -4.40
N GLY A 95 5.61 27.90 -4.23
CA GLY A 95 4.32 27.31 -4.55
C GLY A 95 4.36 25.82 -4.84
N VAL A 96 3.37 25.38 -5.61
CA VAL A 96 3.17 23.99 -6.00
C VAL A 96 3.59 23.82 -7.45
N TYR A 97 4.37 22.77 -7.75
CA TYR A 97 4.76 22.40 -9.10
C TYR A 97 3.97 21.17 -9.52
N TYR A 98 3.14 21.30 -10.55
CA TYR A 98 2.47 20.16 -11.20
C TYR A 98 3.22 19.84 -12.50
N GLN A 99 3.81 18.66 -12.59
CA GLN A 99 4.61 18.19 -13.71
C GLN A 99 5.67 19.23 -14.15
N GLY A 100 6.40 19.74 -13.15
CA GLY A 100 7.44 20.76 -13.29
C GLY A 100 6.96 22.17 -13.68
N LYS A 101 5.64 22.43 -13.75
CA LYS A 101 5.09 23.78 -13.95
C LYS A 101 4.72 24.38 -12.60
N LEU A 102 5.27 25.56 -12.27
CA LEU A 102 4.95 26.28 -11.04
C LEU A 102 3.53 26.90 -11.10
N ILE A 103 2.75 26.66 -10.04
CA ILE A 103 1.54 27.38 -9.68
C ILE A 103 1.90 28.25 -8.46
N PRO A 104 1.99 29.58 -8.60
CA PRO A 104 2.27 30.48 -7.48
C PRO A 104 1.08 30.53 -6.51
N THR A 105 1.19 29.81 -5.39
CA THR A 105 0.17 29.71 -4.33
C THR A 105 0.87 29.33 -3.02
N ASP A 106 0.18 29.41 -1.88
CA ASP A 106 0.70 28.82 -0.64
C ASP A 106 0.83 27.28 -0.75
N THR A 107 1.68 26.67 0.07
CA THR A 107 1.83 25.20 0.14
C THR A 107 1.25 24.60 1.41
N THR A 108 0.55 25.41 2.21
CA THR A 108 -0.03 24.96 3.47
C THR A 108 -1.39 24.32 3.20
N GLY A 109 -1.70 23.23 3.92
CA GLY A 109 -2.92 22.48 3.67
C GLY A 109 -2.98 21.83 2.28
N PHE A 110 -1.84 21.70 1.59
CA PHE A 110 -1.76 21.01 0.31
C PHE A 110 -2.33 19.60 0.43
N LYS A 111 -3.32 19.29 -0.41
CA LYS A 111 -3.95 17.97 -0.47
C LYS A 111 -4.52 17.72 -1.84
N ILE A 112 -4.22 16.54 -2.40
CA ILE A 112 -4.95 16.02 -3.56
C ILE A 112 -6.30 15.52 -3.07
N LEU A 113 -7.38 16.08 -3.62
CA LEU A 113 -8.76 15.74 -3.26
C LEU A 113 -9.20 14.51 -4.05
N ILE A 114 -9.15 14.59 -5.39
CA ILE A 114 -9.65 13.53 -6.27
C ILE A 114 -8.98 13.60 -7.64
N TYR A 115 -9.07 12.52 -8.41
CA TYR A 115 -8.68 12.51 -9.82
C TYR A 115 -9.91 12.42 -10.73
N LYS A 116 -10.03 13.34 -11.67
CA LYS A 116 -11.04 13.33 -12.72
C LYS A 116 -10.55 12.50 -13.89
N SER A 117 -11.27 11.43 -14.22
CA SER A 117 -10.97 10.62 -15.40
C SER A 117 -11.51 11.27 -16.67
N ILE A 118 -10.67 11.40 -17.68
CA ILE A 118 -11.03 11.89 -19.01
C ILE A 118 -10.66 10.80 -20.02
N PRO A 119 -11.64 10.19 -20.73
CA PRO A 119 -11.35 9.26 -21.82
C PRO A 119 -10.43 9.92 -22.85
N LYS A 120 -9.38 9.21 -23.27
CA LYS A 120 -8.54 9.68 -24.37
C LYS A 120 -9.30 9.53 -25.68
N GLU A 121 -9.27 10.55 -26.52
CA GLU A 121 -9.79 10.45 -27.88
C GLU A 121 -8.92 9.47 -28.68
N GLY A 122 -9.52 8.44 -29.28
CA GLY A 122 -8.78 7.48 -30.11
C GLY A 122 -9.39 6.08 -30.20
N LYS A 123 -8.62 5.14 -30.80
CA LYS A 123 -9.03 3.74 -31.00
C LYS A 123 -9.03 2.90 -29.72
N ASP A 124 -8.31 3.34 -28.69
CA ASP A 124 -8.25 2.65 -27.40
C ASP A 124 -9.33 3.20 -26.46
N LYS A 125 -10.49 2.56 -26.52
CA LYS A 125 -11.68 2.85 -25.70
C LYS A 125 -11.47 2.73 -24.18
N TYR A 126 -10.33 2.18 -23.73
CA TYR A 126 -10.02 2.02 -22.30
C TYR A 126 -8.92 2.96 -21.81
N ALA A 127 -8.32 3.78 -22.70
CA ALA A 127 -7.30 4.73 -22.29
C ALA A 127 -7.95 5.99 -21.70
N TYR A 128 -7.50 6.41 -20.52
CA TYR A 128 -7.93 7.64 -19.87
C TYR A 128 -6.74 8.46 -19.38
N THR A 129 -6.97 9.74 -19.16
CA THR A 129 -6.07 10.66 -18.46
C THR A 129 -6.69 11.01 -17.12
N LEU A 130 -5.90 10.99 -16.06
CA LEU A 130 -6.33 11.39 -14.73
C LEU A 130 -5.89 12.83 -14.47
N LEU A 131 -6.86 13.73 -14.26
CA LEU A 131 -6.59 15.12 -13.88
C LEU A 131 -6.74 15.29 -12.37
N PRO A 132 -5.68 15.68 -11.64
CA PRO A 132 -5.78 15.91 -10.21
C PRO A 132 -6.58 17.18 -9.93
N ILE A 133 -7.51 17.07 -8.98
CA ILE A 133 -8.12 18.18 -8.28
C ILE A 133 -7.50 18.23 -6.89
N TRP A 134 -6.90 19.36 -6.54
CA TRP A 134 -6.11 19.54 -5.32
C TRP A 134 -6.38 20.91 -4.70
N LYS A 135 -6.04 21.08 -3.43
CA LYS A 135 -6.25 22.32 -2.68
C LYS A 135 -5.01 22.76 -1.92
N THR A 136 -5.00 24.03 -1.56
CA THR A 136 -4.15 24.66 -0.52
C THR A 136 -5.07 25.43 0.43
N GLN A 137 -4.55 26.26 1.33
CA GLN A 137 -5.42 27.16 2.09
C GLN A 137 -5.99 28.31 1.24
N GLN A 138 -5.32 28.69 0.14
CA GLN A 138 -5.74 29.81 -0.71
C GLN A 138 -6.67 29.43 -1.86
N GLY A 139 -6.69 28.17 -2.30
CA GLY A 139 -7.49 27.79 -3.47
C GLY A 139 -7.63 26.30 -3.72
N VAL A 140 -8.53 25.99 -4.65
CA VAL A 140 -8.74 24.65 -5.20
C VAL A 140 -8.43 24.70 -6.69
N PHE A 141 -7.71 23.71 -7.20
CA PHE A 141 -7.16 23.70 -8.54
C PHE A 141 -7.47 22.39 -9.24
N ILE A 142 -7.68 22.45 -10.55
CA ILE A 142 -7.60 21.29 -11.45
C ILE A 142 -6.37 21.45 -12.34
N GLU A 143 -5.46 20.48 -12.30
CA GLU A 143 -4.12 20.59 -12.90
C GLU A 143 -3.37 21.86 -12.44
N THR A 144 -3.40 22.91 -13.27
CA THR A 144 -2.76 24.23 -13.03
C THR A 144 -3.76 25.39 -13.01
N LYS A 145 -5.06 25.11 -13.05
CA LYS A 145 -6.12 26.12 -13.14
C LYS A 145 -6.88 26.22 -11.82
N LEU A 146 -7.07 27.44 -11.31
CA LEU A 146 -7.91 27.72 -10.15
C LEU A 146 -9.39 27.44 -10.49
N ILE A 147 -10.07 26.68 -9.64
CA ILE A 147 -11.52 26.49 -9.67
C ILE A 147 -12.14 27.58 -8.80
N LYS A 148 -13.00 28.40 -9.40
CA LYS A 148 -13.64 29.53 -8.72
C LYS A 148 -14.75 29.06 -7.78
N ASP A 149 -15.05 29.90 -6.79
CA ASP A 149 -16.23 29.82 -5.93
C ASP A 149 -16.31 28.59 -4.99
N ILE A 150 -15.27 27.75 -4.98
CA ILE A 150 -15.09 26.68 -3.97
C ILE A 150 -14.36 27.25 -2.75
N ASP A 151 -14.91 27.04 -1.55
CA ASP A 151 -14.21 27.40 -0.30
C ASP A 151 -13.06 26.41 -0.01
N PRO A 152 -11.79 26.81 -0.19
CA PRO A 152 -10.66 25.91 0.01
C PRO A 152 -10.51 25.46 1.46
N LEU A 153 -11.02 26.20 2.45
CA LEU A 153 -10.85 25.83 3.86
C LEU A 153 -11.82 24.74 4.30
N SER A 154 -13.03 24.70 3.72
CA SER A 154 -14.06 23.71 4.07
C SER A 154 -14.28 22.61 3.05
N VAL A 155 -13.70 22.72 1.84
CA VAL A 155 -13.88 21.67 0.82
C VAL A 155 -13.34 20.31 1.27
N GLU A 156 -14.15 19.29 1.06
CA GLU A 156 -13.83 17.89 1.30
C GLU A 156 -14.41 16.96 0.23
N THR A 157 -13.87 15.75 0.17
CA THR A 157 -14.31 14.68 -0.73
C THR A 157 -15.43 13.89 -0.09
N ILE A 158 -16.49 13.61 -0.85
CA ILE A 158 -17.52 12.67 -0.41
C ILE A 158 -17.03 11.25 -0.69
N LYS A 159 -16.93 10.42 0.36
CA LYS A 159 -16.37 9.07 0.28
C LYS A 159 -17.09 8.21 -0.76
N ASN A 160 -16.32 7.40 -1.51
CA ASN A 160 -16.80 6.50 -2.55
C ASN A 160 -17.57 7.21 -3.69
N SER A 161 -17.25 8.48 -3.98
CA SER A 161 -17.91 9.25 -5.03
C SER A 161 -16.95 10.21 -5.75
N TYR A 162 -17.39 10.76 -6.87
CA TYR A 162 -16.69 11.83 -7.59
C TYR A 162 -17.12 13.25 -7.17
N TYR A 163 -17.85 13.37 -6.05
CA TYR A 163 -18.34 14.64 -5.55
C TYR A 163 -17.41 15.25 -4.50
N LEU A 164 -17.32 16.57 -4.55
CA LEU A 164 -16.73 17.41 -3.51
C LEU A 164 -17.85 18.25 -2.89
N LYS A 165 -17.72 18.63 -1.63
CA LYS A 165 -18.60 19.62 -1.02
C LYS A 165 -17.77 20.61 -0.23
N ASP A 166 -18.25 21.85 -0.19
CA ASP A 166 -17.86 22.80 0.84
C ASP A 166 -19.07 23.03 1.77
N LYS A 167 -19.00 23.99 2.70
CA LYS A 167 -20.11 24.28 3.62
C LYS A 167 -21.43 24.67 2.94
N LYS A 168 -21.42 25.13 1.70
CA LYS A 168 -22.58 25.73 1.02
C LYS A 168 -22.97 25.02 -0.26
N HIS A 169 -22.02 24.40 -0.94
CA HIS A 169 -22.22 23.89 -2.29
C HIS A 169 -21.70 22.46 -2.44
N LEU A 170 -22.38 21.74 -3.33
CA LEU A 170 -21.96 20.44 -3.84
C LEU A 170 -21.35 20.63 -5.24
N TYR A 171 -20.29 19.87 -5.53
CA TYR A 171 -19.61 19.89 -6.82
C TYR A 171 -19.44 18.46 -7.33
N TYR A 172 -19.68 18.25 -8.62
CA TYR A 172 -19.25 17.03 -9.32
C TYR A 172 -17.92 17.32 -10.01
N TYR A 173 -16.83 16.76 -9.47
CA TYR A 173 -15.47 17.19 -9.77
C TYR A 173 -15.27 18.71 -9.61
N ASP A 174 -15.17 19.42 -10.73
CA ASP A 174 -14.90 20.85 -10.87
C ASP A 174 -16.16 21.67 -11.18
N LYS A 175 -17.35 21.05 -11.21
CA LYS A 175 -18.60 21.68 -11.61
C LYS A 175 -19.58 21.80 -10.45
N LEU A 176 -20.09 23.01 -10.23
CA LEU A 176 -21.17 23.26 -9.27
C LEU A 176 -22.42 22.44 -9.61
N VAL A 177 -22.99 21.77 -8.62
CA VAL A 177 -24.28 21.07 -8.70
C VAL A 177 -25.37 22.04 -8.27
N ALA A 178 -26.03 22.65 -9.25
CA ALA A 178 -27.04 23.67 -8.98
C ALA A 178 -28.26 23.09 -8.24
N GLY A 179 -28.65 23.75 -7.14
CA GLY A 179 -29.87 23.42 -6.39
C GLY A 179 -29.72 22.30 -5.35
N ALA A 180 -28.53 21.73 -5.16
CA ALA A 180 -28.28 20.71 -4.14
C ALA A 180 -28.31 21.27 -2.72
N GLU A 181 -29.02 20.58 -1.82
CA GLU A 181 -29.11 20.93 -0.40
C GLU A 181 -28.01 20.18 0.39
N VAL A 182 -26.87 20.85 0.63
CA VAL A 182 -25.67 20.23 1.24
C VAL A 182 -25.95 19.61 2.62
N GLU A 183 -26.80 20.23 3.43
CA GLU A 183 -27.15 19.75 4.77
C GLU A 183 -27.92 18.41 4.75
N ASN A 184 -28.57 18.08 3.63
CA ASN A 184 -29.43 16.91 3.47
C ASN A 184 -28.78 15.79 2.63
N LEU A 185 -27.48 15.90 2.31
CA LEU A 185 -26.81 14.92 1.49
C LEU A 185 -26.82 13.52 2.13
N MET A 186 -27.26 12.54 1.35
CA MET A 186 -27.25 11.12 1.69
C MET A 186 -25.86 10.51 1.43
N GLU A 187 -24.82 11.09 2.04
CA GLU A 187 -23.41 10.75 1.78
C GLU A 187 -23.08 9.27 2.02
N ALA A 188 -23.75 8.64 3.00
CA ALA A 188 -23.57 7.22 3.29
C ALA A 188 -23.97 6.30 2.12
N PHE A 189 -24.78 6.81 1.17
CA PHE A 189 -25.24 6.08 0.00
C PHE A 189 -24.68 6.62 -1.32
N ALA A 190 -23.75 7.58 -1.25
CA ALA A 190 -23.08 8.08 -2.44
C ALA A 190 -22.32 6.93 -3.13
N ASN A 191 -22.29 6.98 -4.46
CA ASN A 191 -21.42 6.17 -5.29
C ASN A 191 -20.70 7.06 -6.31
N ASP A 192 -19.83 6.47 -7.14
CA ASP A 192 -18.99 7.16 -8.12
C ASP A 192 -19.70 8.34 -8.79
N GLU A 193 -20.88 8.13 -9.38
CA GLU A 193 -21.60 9.17 -10.13
C GLU A 193 -22.90 9.66 -9.48
N ILE A 194 -23.42 8.98 -8.46
CA ILE A 194 -24.71 9.30 -7.84
C ILE A 194 -24.57 9.79 -6.40
N ILE A 195 -25.30 10.86 -6.11
CA ILE A 195 -25.60 11.34 -4.76
C ILE A 195 -27.02 11.88 -4.70
N SER A 196 -27.62 11.91 -3.52
CA SER A 196 -28.97 12.45 -3.28
C SER A 196 -28.92 13.45 -2.13
N ASP A 197 -29.75 14.49 -2.17
CA ASP A 197 -30.02 15.39 -1.04
C ASP A 197 -31.34 15.03 -0.32
N GLY A 198 -31.83 13.81 -0.54
CA GLY A 198 -33.12 13.32 -0.02
C GLY A 198 -34.33 13.79 -0.83
N LYS A 199 -34.22 14.90 -1.59
CA LYS A 199 -35.27 15.42 -2.46
C LYS A 199 -35.02 15.11 -3.92
N THR A 200 -33.78 15.22 -4.36
CA THR A 200 -33.30 15.07 -5.73
C THR A 200 -32.12 14.12 -5.74
N VAL A 201 -32.14 13.19 -6.70
CA VAL A 201 -31.00 12.33 -7.01
C VAL A 201 -30.21 13.00 -8.12
N TYR A 202 -28.91 13.15 -7.97
CA TYR A 202 -28.00 13.71 -8.96
C TYR A 202 -27.13 12.62 -9.56
N TYR A 203 -26.99 12.61 -10.88
CA TYR A 203 -26.06 11.76 -11.64
C TYR A 203 -25.10 12.67 -12.41
N GLY A 204 -23.79 12.53 -12.17
CA GLY A 204 -22.80 13.40 -12.80
C GLY A 204 -23.01 14.90 -12.53
N GLY A 205 -23.58 15.25 -11.38
CA GLY A 205 -23.94 16.62 -11.01
C GLY A 205 -25.22 17.16 -11.65
N THR A 206 -26.01 16.34 -12.35
CA THR A 206 -27.28 16.73 -12.97
C THR A 206 -28.46 16.02 -12.30
N PRO A 207 -29.59 16.70 -12.03
CA PRO A 207 -30.80 16.04 -11.53
C PRO A 207 -31.22 14.87 -12.43
N LEU A 208 -31.46 13.72 -11.81
CA LEU A 208 -31.79 12.46 -12.46
C LEU A 208 -33.28 12.14 -12.27
N HIS A 209 -33.96 11.86 -13.38
CA HIS A 209 -35.35 11.40 -13.39
C HIS A 209 -35.45 10.03 -14.05
N TYR A 210 -36.40 9.22 -13.60
CA TYR A 210 -36.68 7.92 -14.22
C TYR A 210 -38.05 7.94 -14.89
N GLN A 211 -38.10 7.83 -16.22
CA GLN A 211 -39.37 7.82 -16.99
C GLN A 211 -40.33 8.97 -16.62
N ARG A 212 -39.79 10.17 -16.30
CA ARG A 212 -40.51 11.37 -15.82
C ARG A 212 -41.10 11.25 -14.40
N GLU A 213 -40.90 10.14 -13.70
CA GLU A 213 -41.24 10.02 -12.29
C GLU A 213 -40.13 10.57 -11.40
N LYS A 214 -40.54 11.04 -10.20
CA LYS A 214 -39.59 11.43 -9.15
C LYS A 214 -38.86 10.18 -8.65
N LEU A 215 -37.53 10.24 -8.70
CA LEU A 215 -36.65 9.20 -8.20
C LEU A 215 -36.29 9.48 -6.74
N THR A 216 -36.35 8.46 -5.89
CA THR A 216 -35.86 8.51 -4.50
C THR A 216 -34.79 7.46 -4.32
N GLN A 217 -33.63 7.86 -3.78
CA GLN A 217 -32.59 6.91 -3.39
C GLN A 217 -32.99 6.23 -2.08
N VAL A 218 -32.98 4.89 -2.06
CA VAL A 218 -33.26 4.11 -0.85
C VAL A 218 -31.96 3.77 -0.13
N ASN A 219 -31.00 3.16 -0.84
CA ASN A 219 -29.64 2.91 -0.37
C ASN A 219 -28.63 3.13 -1.52
N ARG A 220 -27.41 2.60 -1.43
CA ARG A 220 -26.35 2.82 -2.44
C ARG A 220 -26.72 2.35 -3.85
N ARG A 221 -27.56 1.32 -3.95
CA ARG A 221 -27.88 0.61 -5.21
C ARG A 221 -29.37 0.52 -5.54
N ILE A 222 -30.23 0.69 -4.54
CA ILE A 222 -31.69 0.59 -4.68
C ILE A 222 -32.30 1.97 -4.68
N PHE A 223 -33.14 2.21 -5.67
CA PHE A 223 -33.91 3.42 -5.87
C PHE A 223 -35.38 3.06 -6.01
N LYS A 224 -36.25 4.03 -5.83
CA LYS A 224 -37.69 3.84 -6.04
C LYS A 224 -38.35 5.04 -6.70
N THR A 225 -39.41 4.74 -7.42
CA THR A 225 -40.42 5.69 -7.83
C THR A 225 -41.72 5.40 -7.06
N PRO A 226 -42.81 6.16 -7.25
CA PRO A 226 -44.10 5.80 -6.67
C PRO A 226 -44.62 4.43 -7.10
N THR A 227 -44.16 3.91 -8.25
CA THR A 227 -44.70 2.69 -8.88
C THR A 227 -43.68 1.56 -9.04
N LYS A 228 -42.37 1.82 -8.93
CA LYS A 228 -41.31 0.85 -9.23
C LYS A 228 -40.18 0.86 -8.20
N VAL A 229 -39.51 -0.29 -8.06
CA VAL A 229 -38.21 -0.42 -7.39
C VAL A 229 -37.16 -0.69 -8.44
N LEU A 230 -36.05 0.03 -8.37
CA LEU A 230 -35.00 0.04 -9.37
C LEU A 230 -33.67 -0.34 -8.73
N PHE A 231 -32.88 -1.13 -9.43
CA PHE A 231 -31.48 -1.38 -9.13
C PHE A 231 -30.59 -0.56 -10.08
N PHE A 232 -29.60 0.14 -9.54
CA PHE A 232 -28.61 0.87 -10.32
C PHE A 232 -27.35 0.01 -10.57
N SER A 233 -27.17 -0.39 -11.82
CA SER A 233 -26.00 -1.14 -12.28
C SER A 233 -24.95 -0.19 -12.82
N ASN A 234 -23.78 -0.14 -12.16
CA ASN A 234 -22.59 0.53 -12.68
C ASN A 234 -21.67 -0.42 -13.49
N CYS A 235 -22.08 -1.68 -13.66
CA CYS A 235 -21.41 -2.62 -14.52
C CYS A 235 -21.86 -2.33 -15.96
N TYR A 236 -20.95 -1.82 -16.79
CA TYR A 236 -21.08 -1.57 -18.23
C TYR A 236 -21.72 -0.24 -18.65
N ASP A 237 -22.98 0.05 -18.30
CA ASP A 237 -23.73 1.15 -18.95
C ASP A 237 -24.39 2.17 -18.00
N ASN A 238 -24.11 2.12 -16.68
CA ASN A 238 -24.73 3.01 -15.68
C ASN A 238 -26.27 3.10 -15.83
N THR A 239 -26.94 1.95 -15.77
CA THR A 239 -28.38 1.83 -16.06
C THR A 239 -29.22 1.44 -14.85
N PHE A 240 -30.50 1.82 -14.90
CA PHE A 240 -31.51 1.31 -13.98
C PHE A 240 -32.15 0.04 -14.54
N LEU A 241 -32.21 -0.99 -13.71
CA LEU A 241 -32.97 -2.21 -13.95
C LEU A 241 -34.23 -2.19 -13.07
N GLU A 242 -35.40 -2.36 -13.68
CA GLU A 242 -36.64 -2.57 -12.95
C GLU A 242 -36.61 -3.92 -12.25
N LEU A 243 -36.82 -3.92 -10.93
CA LEU A 243 -36.92 -5.14 -10.14
C LEU A 243 -38.36 -5.67 -10.12
N LEU A 244 -38.50 -6.97 -9.85
CA LEU A 244 -39.79 -7.66 -9.78
C LEU A 244 -40.79 -6.96 -8.82
N PRO A 245 -42.09 -6.93 -9.14
CA PRO A 245 -43.09 -6.07 -8.47
C PRO A 245 -43.66 -6.68 -7.17
N TYR A 246 -42.82 -7.23 -6.29
CA TYR A 246 -43.25 -7.79 -4.99
C TYR A 246 -42.80 -6.98 -3.78
N PHE A 247 -42.18 -5.81 -3.99
CA PHE A 247 -41.79 -4.89 -2.93
C PHE A 247 -42.99 -4.05 -2.48
N ASP A 248 -43.12 -3.84 -1.18
CA ASP A 248 -43.98 -2.81 -0.61
C ASP A 248 -43.25 -1.46 -0.64
N ILE A 249 -43.39 -0.76 -1.78
CA ILE A 249 -42.75 0.54 -2.06
C ILE A 249 -42.99 1.59 -0.96
N PRO A 250 -44.19 1.73 -0.37
CA PRO A 250 -44.44 2.73 0.67
C PRO A 250 -43.59 2.52 1.92
N THR A 251 -43.38 1.26 2.33
CA THR A 251 -42.60 0.94 3.55
C THR A 251 -41.13 0.62 3.28
N LEU A 252 -40.73 0.54 2.01
CA LEU A 252 -39.35 0.26 1.61
C LEU A 252 -38.37 1.35 2.07
N LYS A 253 -37.39 0.94 2.87
CA LYS A 253 -36.32 1.78 3.43
C LYS A 253 -34.99 1.03 3.53
N ALA A 254 -33.89 1.77 3.64
CA ALA A 254 -32.58 1.19 3.93
C ALA A 254 -32.48 0.69 5.38
N LEU A 255 -31.78 -0.43 5.56
CA LEU A 255 -31.23 -0.84 6.84
C LEU A 255 -29.75 -0.45 6.96
N ASN A 256 -29.01 -0.52 5.85
CA ASN A 256 -27.64 -0.04 5.69
C ASN A 256 -27.38 0.29 4.21
N ASP A 257 -26.13 0.52 3.83
CA ASP A 257 -25.74 0.84 2.45
C ASP A 257 -26.10 -0.26 1.43
N SER A 258 -26.19 -1.50 1.87
CA SER A 258 -26.34 -2.70 1.04
C SER A 258 -27.74 -3.35 1.13
N TYR A 259 -28.35 -3.35 2.32
CA TYR A 259 -29.62 -4.01 2.63
C TYR A 259 -30.79 -3.03 2.69
N VAL A 260 -31.93 -3.45 2.16
CA VAL A 260 -33.22 -2.76 2.29
C VAL A 260 -34.26 -3.69 2.92
N VAL A 261 -35.29 -3.08 3.50
CA VAL A 261 -36.40 -3.78 4.15
C VAL A 261 -37.71 -3.09 3.82
N ASP A 262 -38.77 -3.86 3.69
CA ASP A 262 -40.15 -3.38 3.67
C ASP A 262 -40.94 -4.06 4.82
N LYS A 263 -42.26 -3.87 4.87
CA LYS A 263 -43.10 -4.48 5.93
C LYS A 263 -43.15 -6.01 5.90
N ASN A 264 -42.74 -6.64 4.81
CA ASN A 264 -42.89 -8.08 4.55
C ASN A 264 -41.55 -8.83 4.56
N HIS A 265 -40.48 -8.23 4.02
CA HIS A 265 -39.21 -8.88 3.75
C HIS A 265 -38.01 -7.94 3.98
N ILE A 266 -36.89 -8.56 4.32
CA ILE A 266 -35.55 -8.00 4.10
C ILE A 266 -35.01 -8.51 2.76
N TYR A 267 -34.24 -7.68 2.06
CA TYR A 267 -33.74 -7.97 0.72
C TYR A 267 -32.22 -8.08 0.69
N LYS A 268 -31.72 -9.01 -0.12
CA LYS A 268 -30.30 -9.33 -0.29
C LYS A 268 -29.49 -8.12 -0.75
N PRO A 269 -28.21 -8.06 -0.37
CA PRO A 269 -27.33 -6.98 -0.76
C PRO A 269 -26.92 -7.15 -2.23
N VAL A 270 -27.38 -6.25 -3.07
CA VAL A 270 -27.17 -6.30 -4.53
C VAL A 270 -25.71 -6.05 -4.95
N ASP A 271 -24.88 -5.49 -4.06
CA ASP A 271 -23.44 -5.30 -4.31
C ASP A 271 -22.65 -6.61 -4.44
N TYR A 272 -23.18 -7.73 -3.92
CA TYR A 272 -22.46 -9.01 -3.84
C TYR A 272 -23.08 -10.12 -4.71
N ILE A 273 -24.09 -9.80 -5.52
CA ILE A 273 -24.79 -10.77 -6.36
C ILE A 273 -25.04 -10.21 -7.76
N SER A 274 -25.13 -11.10 -8.75
CA SER A 274 -25.55 -10.72 -10.10
C SER A 274 -27.05 -10.46 -10.14
N VAL A 275 -27.44 -9.24 -10.50
CA VAL A 275 -28.85 -8.80 -10.57
C VAL A 275 -29.29 -8.69 -12.03
N ASN A 276 -30.41 -9.31 -12.34
CA ASN A 276 -31.15 -9.13 -13.58
C ASN A 276 -32.66 -8.98 -13.27
N LYS A 277 -33.46 -8.75 -14.32
CA LYS A 277 -34.91 -8.52 -14.20
C LYS A 277 -35.71 -9.64 -13.51
N ASN A 278 -35.17 -10.86 -13.44
CA ASN A 278 -35.81 -12.02 -12.81
C ASN A 278 -35.21 -12.36 -11.43
N THR A 279 -34.26 -11.57 -10.92
CA THR A 279 -33.59 -11.86 -9.65
C THR A 279 -34.54 -11.65 -8.47
N TYR A 280 -34.79 -12.71 -7.71
CA TYR A 280 -35.52 -12.64 -6.44
C TYR A 280 -34.56 -12.29 -5.29
N LEU A 281 -34.76 -11.12 -4.70
CA LEU A 281 -33.90 -10.52 -3.69
C LEU A 281 -34.40 -10.75 -2.26
N ALA A 282 -35.67 -11.05 -2.03
CA ALA A 282 -36.15 -11.30 -0.67
C ALA A 282 -35.36 -12.45 -0.02
N VAL A 283 -34.84 -12.19 1.18
CA VAL A 283 -34.07 -13.16 1.95
C VAL A 283 -35.05 -14.22 2.48
N PRO A 284 -34.86 -15.50 2.15
CA PRO A 284 -35.75 -16.54 2.61
C PRO A 284 -35.57 -16.78 4.12
N ASN A 285 -36.62 -17.30 4.75
CA ASN A 285 -36.62 -17.76 6.15
C ASN A 285 -36.42 -16.67 7.21
N VAL A 286 -36.54 -15.39 6.87
CA VAL A 286 -36.65 -14.31 7.86
C VAL A 286 -38.12 -14.05 8.12
N LYS A 287 -38.56 -14.21 9.38
CA LYS A 287 -39.96 -13.98 9.74
C LYS A 287 -40.28 -12.50 9.78
N LYS A 288 -41.44 -12.09 9.25
CA LYS A 288 -41.84 -10.67 9.17
C LYS A 288 -41.88 -9.97 10.54
N GLU A 289 -42.27 -10.71 11.58
CA GLU A 289 -42.33 -10.23 12.97
C GLU A 289 -40.95 -10.03 13.62
N LEU A 290 -39.87 -10.50 12.98
CA LEU A 290 -38.49 -10.32 13.44
C LEU A 290 -37.74 -9.22 12.67
N LEU A 291 -38.34 -8.62 11.64
CA LEU A 291 -37.68 -7.60 10.80
C LEU A 291 -37.22 -6.37 11.60
N ASN A 292 -37.95 -6.00 12.66
CA ASN A 292 -37.56 -4.90 13.56
C ASN A 292 -36.49 -5.30 14.60
N LYS A 293 -36.11 -6.57 14.67
CA LYS A 293 -35.07 -7.11 15.58
C LYS A 293 -33.77 -7.45 14.85
N ILE A 294 -33.68 -7.13 13.55
CA ILE A 294 -32.48 -7.41 12.76
C ILE A 294 -31.28 -6.66 13.34
N LYS A 295 -30.22 -7.41 13.65
CA LYS A 295 -28.95 -6.89 14.15
C LYS A 295 -27.87 -7.15 13.12
N PHE A 296 -27.30 -6.09 12.56
CA PHE A 296 -26.10 -6.18 11.71
C PHE A 296 -24.84 -6.24 12.56
N PHE A 297 -23.86 -6.97 12.05
CA PHE A 297 -22.52 -7.01 12.61
C PHE A 297 -21.55 -6.16 11.76
N PRO A 298 -20.30 -5.90 12.23
CA PRO A 298 -19.35 -5.06 11.51
C PRO A 298 -19.20 -5.43 10.03
N LYS A 299 -18.97 -4.42 9.17
CA LYS A 299 -18.94 -4.54 7.70
C LYS A 299 -20.29 -4.91 7.03
N GLY A 300 -21.36 -5.14 7.79
CA GLY A 300 -22.73 -5.21 7.27
C GLY A 300 -23.11 -6.46 6.46
N ARG A 301 -22.18 -7.41 6.26
CA ARG A 301 -22.45 -8.67 5.52
C ARG A 301 -23.09 -9.77 6.35
N PHE A 302 -22.84 -9.76 7.66
CA PHE A 302 -23.50 -10.63 8.61
C PHE A 302 -24.64 -9.91 9.32
N PHE A 303 -25.77 -10.60 9.50
CA PHE A 303 -26.85 -10.14 10.37
C PHE A 303 -27.54 -11.31 11.08
N SER A 304 -28.24 -11.00 12.16
CA SER A 304 -29.09 -11.93 12.89
C SER A 304 -30.53 -11.44 12.91
N ASP A 305 -31.49 -12.36 12.82
CA ASP A 305 -32.91 -12.14 13.09
C ASP A 305 -33.31 -12.60 14.50
N THR A 306 -32.35 -12.79 15.40
CA THR A 306 -32.43 -13.41 16.75
C THR A 306 -32.47 -14.93 16.78
N GLU A 307 -32.93 -15.60 15.72
CA GLU A 307 -33.01 -17.06 15.66
C GLU A 307 -31.85 -17.66 14.86
N ASN A 308 -31.42 -16.96 13.81
CA ASN A 308 -30.44 -17.41 12.83
C ASN A 308 -29.37 -16.34 12.58
N ILE A 309 -28.26 -16.79 12.00
CA ILE A 309 -27.21 -15.94 11.44
C ILE A 309 -27.27 -16.04 9.92
N TYR A 310 -27.14 -14.91 9.24
CA TYR A 310 -27.13 -14.80 7.79
C TYR A 310 -25.83 -14.15 7.35
N PHE A 311 -25.26 -14.65 6.26
CA PHE A 311 -24.15 -14.04 5.53
C PHE A 311 -24.62 -13.77 4.10
N ASP A 312 -24.61 -12.51 3.68
CA ASP A 312 -25.14 -12.06 2.38
C ASP A 312 -26.59 -12.54 2.10
N GLY A 313 -27.38 -12.70 3.16
CA GLY A 313 -28.76 -13.21 3.07
C GLY A 313 -28.86 -14.74 2.88
N ILE A 314 -27.78 -15.48 3.13
CA ILE A 314 -27.76 -16.94 3.18
C ILE A 314 -27.61 -17.37 4.64
N ILE A 315 -28.55 -18.21 5.10
CA ILE A 315 -28.53 -18.75 6.47
C ILE A 315 -27.26 -19.58 6.74
N GLN A 316 -26.63 -19.33 7.87
CA GLN A 316 -25.41 -19.99 8.34
C GLN A 316 -25.73 -20.86 9.55
N LYS A 317 -26.12 -22.12 9.29
CA LYS A 317 -26.65 -23.04 10.31
C LYS A 317 -25.62 -23.55 11.31
N HIS A 318 -24.33 -23.42 11.01
CA HIS A 318 -23.26 -23.89 11.89
C HIS A 318 -22.96 -22.93 13.04
N TYR A 319 -23.49 -21.71 13.02
CA TYR A 319 -23.34 -20.76 14.11
C TYR A 319 -24.47 -20.85 15.14
N ASP A 320 -24.12 -20.66 16.41
CA ASP A 320 -25.08 -20.38 17.48
C ASP A 320 -25.47 -18.89 17.46
N ALA A 321 -26.70 -18.60 17.03
CA ALA A 321 -27.15 -17.22 16.84
C ALA A 321 -27.18 -16.37 18.12
N ALA A 322 -27.45 -16.99 19.26
CA ALA A 322 -27.55 -16.28 20.55
C ALA A 322 -26.19 -15.75 21.04
N THR A 323 -25.10 -16.43 20.68
CA THR A 323 -23.74 -16.08 21.12
C THR A 323 -22.82 -15.62 19.99
N PHE A 324 -23.31 -15.61 18.75
CA PHE A 324 -22.54 -15.19 17.59
C PHE A 324 -22.13 -13.72 17.67
N ASN A 325 -20.87 -13.46 17.35
CA ASN A 325 -20.34 -12.13 17.16
C ASN A 325 -19.06 -12.16 16.30
N ILE A 326 -18.49 -10.99 16.03
CA ILE A 326 -17.32 -10.83 15.17
C ILE A 326 -16.14 -10.24 15.93
N LEU A 327 -14.96 -10.76 15.60
CA LEU A 327 -13.64 -10.29 16.02
C LEU A 327 -12.97 -9.61 14.83
N THR A 328 -12.69 -8.32 14.93
CA THR A 328 -12.04 -7.57 13.86
C THR A 328 -11.17 -6.45 14.43
N ASP A 329 -10.04 -6.19 13.77
CA ASP A 329 -9.19 -5.00 13.94
C ASP A 329 -9.40 -3.97 12.83
N GLY A 330 -10.37 -4.20 11.94
CA GLY A 330 -10.66 -3.38 10.78
C GLY A 330 -10.22 -4.01 9.45
N GLU A 331 -9.13 -4.79 9.45
CA GLU A 331 -8.56 -5.45 8.27
C GLU A 331 -8.88 -6.95 8.26
N ASN A 332 -8.68 -7.60 9.39
CA ASN A 332 -8.95 -9.02 9.59
C ASN A 332 -10.34 -9.23 10.19
N TYR A 333 -11.01 -10.32 9.79
CA TYR A 333 -12.41 -10.54 10.10
C TYR A 333 -12.69 -12.00 10.45
N TYR A 334 -12.80 -12.29 11.75
CA TYR A 334 -13.12 -13.60 12.29
C TYR A 334 -14.49 -13.58 12.97
N GLN A 335 -15.14 -14.73 13.03
CA GLN A 335 -16.42 -14.91 13.70
C GLN A 335 -16.20 -15.79 14.91
N TYR A 336 -17.05 -15.65 15.92
CA TYR A 336 -17.07 -16.61 17.01
C TYR A 336 -18.49 -16.78 17.52
N ASP A 337 -18.72 -17.94 18.11
CA ASP A 337 -19.90 -18.25 18.91
C ASP A 337 -19.44 -19.10 20.09
N LYS A 338 -20.35 -19.51 20.97
CA LYS A 338 -20.00 -20.32 22.14
C LYS A 338 -19.24 -21.62 21.79
N ASN A 339 -19.36 -22.13 20.56
CA ASN A 339 -18.78 -23.40 20.13
C ASN A 339 -17.38 -23.23 19.51
N GLY A 340 -16.99 -22.02 19.09
CA GLY A 340 -15.66 -21.82 18.51
C GLY A 340 -15.38 -20.45 17.91
N ILE A 341 -14.17 -20.32 17.36
CA ILE A 341 -13.71 -19.19 16.55
C ILE A 341 -13.56 -19.68 15.11
N TYR A 342 -13.93 -18.85 14.15
CA TYR A 342 -14.05 -19.20 12.74
C TYR A 342 -13.46 -18.13 11.84
N ASN A 343 -12.94 -18.58 10.71
CA ASN A 343 -12.67 -17.79 9.52
C ASN A 343 -13.70 -18.18 8.46
N PHE A 344 -14.76 -17.40 8.34
CA PHE A 344 -15.98 -17.75 7.63
C PHE A 344 -16.48 -19.14 8.06
N THR A 345 -16.55 -20.09 7.13
CA THR A 345 -17.02 -21.45 7.39
C THR A 345 -15.97 -22.34 8.06
N TYR A 346 -14.70 -21.92 8.09
CA TYR A 346 -13.62 -22.71 8.66
C TYR A 346 -13.49 -22.45 10.15
N LYS A 347 -13.73 -23.47 10.98
CA LYS A 347 -13.49 -23.42 12.42
C LYS A 347 -11.99 -23.52 12.68
N LEU A 348 -11.42 -22.55 13.39
CA LEU A 348 -10.00 -22.56 13.76
C LEU A 348 -9.69 -23.74 14.68
N ASP A 349 -8.51 -24.33 14.50
CA ASP A 349 -8.09 -25.58 15.15
C ASP A 349 -7.57 -25.34 16.58
N PHE A 350 -8.41 -24.77 17.43
CA PHE A 350 -8.16 -24.74 18.87
C PHE A 350 -8.78 -25.97 19.54
N ASN A 351 -8.15 -26.43 20.62
CA ASN A 351 -8.77 -27.41 21.50
C ASN A 351 -9.80 -26.69 22.40
N TYR A 352 -11.06 -26.62 21.96
CA TYR A 352 -12.14 -25.94 22.68
C TYR A 352 -12.64 -26.76 23.86
N THR A 353 -12.28 -26.37 25.08
CA THR A 353 -12.69 -27.02 26.34
C THR A 353 -13.75 -26.24 27.12
N GLU A 354 -13.91 -24.95 26.82
CA GLU A 354 -14.89 -24.04 27.40
C GLU A 354 -15.64 -23.24 26.33
N PRO A 355 -16.88 -22.78 26.60
CA PRO A 355 -17.58 -21.87 25.70
C PRO A 355 -16.78 -20.60 25.42
N VAL A 356 -16.63 -20.22 24.15
CA VAL A 356 -15.88 -19.02 23.75
C VAL A 356 -16.58 -17.74 24.23
N GLN A 357 -15.82 -16.90 24.92
CA GLN A 357 -16.29 -15.63 25.49
C GLN A 357 -15.21 -14.56 25.34
N LEU A 358 -15.48 -13.58 24.46
CA LEU A 358 -14.62 -12.41 24.26
C LEU A 358 -14.43 -11.65 25.58
N GLY A 359 -13.18 -11.33 25.91
CA GLY A 359 -12.82 -10.63 27.14
C GLY A 359 -12.60 -11.56 28.35
N LYS A 360 -12.96 -12.86 28.25
CA LYS A 360 -12.75 -13.85 29.31
C LYS A 360 -11.70 -14.88 28.93
N ASN A 361 -12.05 -15.76 27.98
CA ASN A 361 -11.15 -16.81 27.49
C ASN A 361 -10.73 -16.59 26.03
N THR A 362 -11.26 -15.56 25.35
CA THR A 362 -10.83 -15.17 24.00
C THR A 362 -10.55 -13.69 23.86
N PHE A 363 -9.50 -13.35 23.10
CA PHE A 363 -9.06 -11.99 22.85
C PHE A 363 -8.44 -11.87 21.45
N PHE A 364 -8.57 -10.69 20.84
CA PHE A 364 -7.89 -10.34 19.59
C PHE A 364 -6.89 -9.22 19.88
N VAL A 365 -5.61 -9.46 19.66
CA VAL A 365 -4.54 -8.48 19.94
C VAL A 365 -3.46 -8.57 18.87
N LYS A 366 -3.22 -7.48 18.12
CA LYS A 366 -2.11 -7.36 17.15
C LYS A 366 -1.90 -8.62 16.30
N GLU A 367 -2.90 -8.94 15.47
CA GLU A 367 -2.88 -10.08 14.54
C GLU A 367 -2.73 -11.46 15.21
N LYS A 368 -3.13 -11.55 16.48
CA LYS A 368 -3.16 -12.79 17.25
C LYS A 368 -4.54 -13.02 17.83
N LEU A 369 -5.05 -14.22 17.61
CA LEU A 369 -6.28 -14.73 18.20
C LEU A 369 -5.93 -15.67 19.35
N VAL A 370 -6.39 -15.33 20.54
CA VAL A 370 -6.12 -16.10 21.75
C VAL A 370 -7.37 -16.86 22.15
N TYR A 371 -7.22 -18.13 22.49
CA TYR A 371 -8.24 -18.93 23.17
C TYR A 371 -7.60 -19.73 24.31
N LEU A 372 -7.98 -19.45 25.56
CA LEU A 372 -7.34 -19.98 26.76
C LEU A 372 -5.81 -19.78 26.70
N ASN A 373 -5.04 -20.87 26.72
CA ASN A 373 -3.57 -20.89 26.61
C ASN A 373 -3.08 -21.23 25.19
N GLN A 374 -3.93 -21.04 24.19
CA GLN A 374 -3.63 -21.29 22.78
C GLN A 374 -3.67 -19.96 22.02
N VAL A 375 -2.79 -19.82 21.01
CA VAL A 375 -2.79 -18.66 20.13
C VAL A 375 -2.67 -19.07 18.67
N PHE A 376 -3.42 -18.39 17.83
CA PHE A 376 -3.28 -18.39 16.39
C PHE A 376 -2.68 -17.05 15.97
N ASP A 377 -1.43 -17.07 15.50
CA ASP A 377 -0.65 -15.90 15.09
C ASP A 377 -0.57 -15.85 13.56
N PHE A 378 -1.04 -14.76 12.96
CA PHE A 378 -1.02 -14.57 11.50
C PHE A 378 -0.23 -13.34 11.07
N THR A 379 0.68 -12.85 11.92
CA THR A 379 1.55 -11.67 11.66
C THR A 379 2.36 -11.78 10.36
N LEU A 380 2.78 -12.99 9.96
CA LEU A 380 3.63 -13.21 8.77
C LEU A 380 2.87 -13.75 7.54
N GLY A 381 1.54 -13.77 7.58
CA GLY A 381 0.72 -14.46 6.59
C GLY A 381 0.79 -16.00 6.73
N GLY A 382 -0.31 -16.69 6.42
CA GLY A 382 -0.38 -18.16 6.48
C GLY A 382 -0.82 -18.77 7.82
N GLY A 383 -0.68 -18.02 8.93
CA GLY A 383 -1.20 -18.43 10.25
C GLY A 383 -0.43 -19.58 10.91
N SER A 384 -0.08 -19.46 12.19
CA SER A 384 0.60 -20.49 12.97
C SER A 384 -0.08 -20.70 14.31
N TYR A 385 -0.24 -21.97 14.69
CA TYR A 385 -0.85 -22.35 15.97
C TYR A 385 0.22 -22.67 16.99
N TYR A 386 0.06 -22.12 18.19
CA TYR A 386 0.86 -22.46 19.35
C TYR A 386 -0.09 -22.91 20.46
N HIS A 387 0.02 -24.19 20.81
CA HIS A 387 -0.76 -24.81 21.87
C HIS A 387 0.14 -24.91 23.11
N SER A 388 -0.38 -24.51 24.28
CA SER A 388 0.30 -24.61 25.59
C SER A 388 1.24 -23.45 25.95
N LEU A 389 0.73 -22.22 25.86
CA LEU A 389 1.41 -21.05 26.44
C LEU A 389 1.37 -21.08 27.97
N THR A 390 2.43 -20.60 28.60
CA THR A 390 2.43 -20.32 30.04
C THR A 390 1.58 -19.09 30.36
N GLU A 391 1.08 -18.97 31.59
CA GLU A 391 0.31 -17.79 32.03
C GLU A 391 1.07 -16.48 31.81
N LYS A 392 2.39 -16.49 32.06
CA LYS A 392 3.27 -15.33 31.84
C LYS A 392 3.38 -14.94 30.37
N GLU A 393 3.41 -15.90 29.46
CA GLU A 393 3.43 -15.62 28.02
C GLU A 393 2.09 -15.07 27.55
N LEU A 394 1.00 -15.65 28.05
CA LEU A 394 -0.36 -15.21 27.76
C LEU A 394 -0.61 -13.78 28.23
N GLU A 395 -0.19 -13.42 29.44
CA GLU A 395 -0.29 -12.05 29.96
C GLU A 395 0.49 -11.06 29.09
N LYS A 396 1.69 -11.41 28.65
CA LYS A 396 2.48 -10.58 27.72
C LYS A 396 1.75 -10.36 26.39
N ILE A 397 1.08 -11.38 25.87
CA ILE A 397 0.25 -11.27 24.67
C ILE A 397 -0.92 -10.32 24.91
N LYS A 398 -1.64 -10.49 26.01
CA LYS A 398 -2.79 -9.65 26.36
C LYS A 398 -2.42 -8.17 26.58
N GLN A 399 -1.22 -7.90 27.10
CA GLN A 399 -0.69 -6.54 27.26
C GLN A 399 -0.45 -5.81 25.92
N GLY A 400 -0.50 -6.52 24.78
CA GLY A 400 -0.32 -5.92 23.47
C GLY A 400 1.07 -5.31 23.28
N GLY A 401 2.07 -5.79 24.03
CA GLY A 401 3.47 -5.45 23.79
C GLY A 401 3.89 -5.86 22.38
N ASN A 402 4.97 -5.27 21.86
CA ASN A 402 5.57 -5.82 20.64
C ASN A 402 6.23 -7.15 21.01
N ILE A 403 5.65 -8.25 20.55
CA ILE A 403 6.08 -9.61 20.87
C ILE A 403 5.94 -10.49 19.62
N GLU A 404 6.83 -11.48 19.49
CA GLU A 404 6.86 -12.40 18.34
C GLU A 404 7.20 -13.82 18.79
N PHE A 405 6.81 -14.81 17.98
CA PHE A 405 7.29 -16.18 18.11
C PHE A 405 8.51 -16.41 17.22
N ILE A 406 9.68 -16.60 17.82
CA ILE A 406 10.94 -16.94 17.13
C ILE A 406 11.33 -18.35 17.53
N ASP A 407 11.45 -19.26 16.56
CA ASP A 407 11.71 -20.69 16.78
C ASP A 407 10.75 -21.32 17.81
N GLY A 408 9.48 -20.91 17.78
CA GLY A 408 8.43 -21.40 18.69
C GLY A 408 8.42 -20.79 20.09
N LYS A 409 9.26 -19.79 20.38
CA LYS A 409 9.32 -19.13 21.69
C LYS A 409 8.88 -17.67 21.63
N LEU A 410 8.13 -17.22 22.64
CA LEU A 410 7.67 -15.84 22.73
C LEU A 410 8.83 -14.90 23.15
N VAL A 411 9.10 -13.89 22.33
CA VAL A 411 10.16 -12.89 22.55
C VAL A 411 9.55 -11.50 22.59
N VAL A 412 9.94 -10.69 23.59
CA VAL A 412 9.58 -9.26 23.64
C VAL A 412 10.53 -8.48 22.74
N ILE A 413 9.97 -7.72 21.81
CA ILE A 413 10.69 -6.85 20.90
C ILE A 413 10.45 -5.37 21.27
N PRO A 414 11.44 -4.48 21.12
CA PRO A 414 11.28 -3.06 21.41
C PRO A 414 10.17 -2.37 20.59
N ALA A 415 9.63 -1.25 21.07
CA ALA A 415 8.61 -0.47 20.34
C ALA A 415 9.08 0.00 18.95
N SER A 416 10.38 0.31 18.83
CA SER A 416 11.04 0.73 17.59
C SER A 416 11.44 -0.42 16.66
N HIS A 417 11.08 -1.66 17.02
CA HIS A 417 11.47 -2.84 16.28
C HIS A 417 10.75 -2.89 14.94
N LYS A 418 11.48 -2.60 13.87
CA LYS A 418 11.02 -2.94 12.53
C LYS A 418 11.18 -4.46 12.36
N ILE A 419 10.07 -5.13 12.01
CA ILE A 419 10.04 -6.56 11.63
C ILE A 419 11.04 -6.84 10.50
N TYR A 420 11.28 -5.82 9.67
CA TYR A 420 12.22 -5.83 8.55
C TYR A 420 13.31 -4.75 8.70
N GLY A 421 14.52 -5.05 8.23
CA GLY A 421 15.66 -4.14 8.24
C GLY A 421 16.63 -4.37 9.41
N TYR A 422 17.44 -3.35 9.68
CA TYR A 422 18.51 -3.38 10.69
C TYR A 422 17.98 -3.24 12.13
N GLN A 423 18.62 -3.94 13.06
CA GLN A 423 18.36 -3.86 14.49
C GLN A 423 19.65 -4.03 15.32
N LYS A 424 19.92 -3.10 16.23
CA LYS A 424 20.98 -3.22 17.25
C LYS A 424 20.41 -3.80 18.54
N ARG A 425 20.94 -4.92 19.01
CA ARG A 425 20.53 -5.56 20.28
C ARG A 425 21.76 -5.82 21.14
N GLY A 426 22.07 -4.88 22.05
CA GLY A 426 23.32 -4.89 22.81
C GLY A 426 24.54 -4.80 21.89
N ASN A 427 25.50 -5.71 22.05
CA ASN A 427 26.70 -5.78 21.21
C ASN A 427 26.52 -6.68 19.97
N LYS A 428 25.31 -6.73 19.41
CA LYS A 428 24.97 -7.52 18.22
C LYS A 428 24.11 -6.72 17.26
N VAL A 429 24.31 -6.96 15.97
CA VAL A 429 23.52 -6.36 14.88
C VAL A 429 22.77 -7.45 14.14
N TYR A 430 21.49 -7.23 13.89
CA TYR A 430 20.64 -8.11 13.11
C TYR A 430 20.11 -7.37 11.88
N TYR A 431 19.91 -8.09 10.79
CA TYR A 431 19.19 -7.62 9.60
C TYR A 431 18.15 -8.68 9.22
N ASN A 432 16.87 -8.32 9.18
CA ASN A 432 15.75 -9.27 9.01
C ASN A 432 15.86 -10.48 9.96
N ASN A 433 16.05 -10.20 11.25
CA ASN A 433 16.24 -11.20 12.32
C ASN A 433 17.45 -12.15 12.18
N LYS A 434 18.31 -11.98 11.16
CA LYS A 434 19.57 -12.72 11.01
C LYS A 434 20.72 -11.93 11.61
N LEU A 435 21.53 -12.57 12.44
CA LEU A 435 22.72 -11.95 13.05
C LEU A 435 23.76 -11.62 11.98
N GLN A 436 24.28 -10.39 12.01
CA GLN A 436 25.24 -9.85 11.04
C GLN A 436 26.63 -9.73 11.68
N ASN A 437 27.65 -9.87 10.84
CA ASN A 437 29.05 -9.73 11.24
C ASN A 437 29.55 -8.33 10.85
N VAL A 438 29.43 -7.37 11.77
CA VAL A 438 29.76 -5.96 11.57
C VAL A 438 30.50 -5.40 12.78
N ASP A 439 31.23 -4.30 12.62
CA ASP A 439 31.78 -3.55 13.76
C ASP A 439 30.64 -2.81 14.49
N VAL A 440 30.08 -3.45 15.51
CA VAL A 440 28.88 -2.96 16.21
C VAL A 440 29.10 -1.59 16.88
N ALA A 441 30.34 -1.24 17.23
CA ALA A 441 30.67 0.03 17.87
C ALA A 441 30.51 1.21 16.90
N SER A 442 30.90 1.03 15.64
CA SER A 442 30.85 2.06 14.60
C SER A 442 29.74 1.86 13.57
N PHE A 443 28.98 0.77 13.64
CA PHE A 443 27.91 0.48 12.70
C PHE A 443 26.75 1.49 12.82
N GLU A 444 26.37 2.05 11.67
CA GLU A 444 25.28 3.01 11.53
C GLU A 444 24.56 2.86 10.18
N GLU A 445 23.34 3.38 10.12
CA GLU A 445 22.60 3.59 8.88
C GLU A 445 22.73 5.07 8.49
N LYS A 446 23.24 5.34 7.29
CA LYS A 446 23.41 6.68 6.72
C LYS A 446 22.56 6.80 5.47
N ASN A 447 21.56 7.67 5.49
CA ASN A 447 20.73 8.07 4.34
C ASN A 447 20.52 6.97 3.27
N GLY A 448 20.02 5.80 3.67
CA GLY A 448 19.67 4.70 2.78
C GLY A 448 20.76 3.65 2.51
N PHE A 449 21.90 3.69 3.21
CA PHE A 449 22.89 2.61 3.21
C PHE A 449 23.42 2.34 4.63
N TYR A 450 24.06 1.18 4.81
CA TYR A 450 24.63 0.76 6.09
C TYR A 450 26.16 0.86 6.03
N THR A 451 26.81 1.27 7.10
CA THR A 451 28.27 1.37 7.14
C THR A 451 28.82 1.18 8.55
N ASP A 452 30.08 0.80 8.65
CA ASP A 452 30.87 0.91 9.87
C ASP A 452 32.23 1.55 9.54
N LYS A 453 33.15 1.63 10.49
CA LYS A 453 34.48 2.24 10.27
C LYS A 453 35.32 1.55 9.18
N ASN A 454 34.97 0.34 8.77
CA ASN A 454 35.74 -0.50 7.86
C ASN A 454 35.06 -0.67 6.49
N TYR A 455 33.72 -0.75 6.47
CA TYR A 455 32.95 -1.20 5.31
C TYR A 455 31.66 -0.40 5.09
N VAL A 456 31.20 -0.42 3.84
CA VAL A 456 29.83 -0.12 3.46
C VAL A 456 29.12 -1.44 3.19
N TYR A 457 27.85 -1.55 3.56
CA TYR A 457 27.08 -2.79 3.44
C TYR A 457 25.87 -2.63 2.53
N PHE A 458 25.71 -3.56 1.60
CA PHE A 458 24.49 -3.71 0.80
C PHE A 458 23.64 -4.84 1.33
N SER A 459 22.34 -4.57 1.50
CA SER A 459 21.38 -5.55 1.99
C SER A 459 20.86 -6.45 0.86
N SER A 460 20.72 -7.74 1.17
CA SER A 460 20.05 -8.73 0.32
C SER A 460 19.22 -9.69 1.18
N SER A 461 18.49 -10.63 0.55
CA SER A 461 17.80 -11.72 1.26
C SER A 461 18.75 -12.61 2.10
N LYS A 462 20.05 -12.59 1.78
CA LYS A 462 21.11 -13.32 2.48
C LYS A 462 21.69 -12.55 3.68
N GLY A 463 21.40 -11.26 3.83
CA GLY A 463 21.95 -10.39 4.88
C GLY A 463 22.72 -9.20 4.32
N LEU A 464 23.60 -8.62 5.15
CA LEU A 464 24.45 -7.49 4.81
C LEU A 464 25.77 -7.97 4.19
N THR A 465 26.05 -7.56 2.95
CA THR A 465 27.29 -7.88 2.26
C THR A 465 28.28 -6.71 2.39
N PRO A 466 29.45 -6.91 3.03
CA PRO A 466 30.45 -5.85 3.20
C PRO A 466 31.17 -5.53 1.89
N VAL A 467 31.46 -4.24 1.68
CA VAL A 467 32.21 -3.70 0.55
C VAL A 467 33.31 -2.77 1.05
N LYS A 468 34.53 -3.00 0.55
CA LYS A 468 35.73 -2.21 0.84
C LYS A 468 36.11 -1.35 -0.36
N GLY A 469 36.60 -0.13 -0.10
CA GLY A 469 37.20 0.74 -1.11
C GLY A 469 36.51 2.10 -1.31
N TYR A 470 35.47 2.40 -0.54
CA TYR A 470 34.92 3.74 -0.42
C TYR A 470 35.75 4.61 0.51
N ASP A 471 35.75 5.91 0.26
CA ASP A 471 36.06 6.90 1.28
C ASP A 471 34.83 7.09 2.19
N ILE A 472 34.73 6.26 3.23
CA ILE A 472 33.57 6.21 4.14
C ILE A 472 33.29 7.57 4.81
N ALA A 473 34.33 8.37 5.04
CA ALA A 473 34.22 9.67 5.70
C ALA A 473 33.43 10.70 4.87
N SER A 474 33.61 10.69 3.54
CA SER A 474 32.91 11.61 2.62
C SER A 474 31.74 10.98 1.86
N LEU A 475 31.52 9.68 2.03
CA LEU A 475 30.46 8.94 1.35
C LEU A 475 29.07 9.43 1.75
N ARG A 476 28.24 9.71 0.74
CA ARG A 476 26.82 10.06 0.89
C ARG A 476 26.00 9.50 -0.27
N LYS A 477 24.68 9.50 -0.10
CA LYS A 477 23.75 9.22 -1.20
C LYS A 477 23.79 10.35 -2.23
N PHE A 478 23.88 10.01 -3.51
CA PHE A 478 23.79 10.98 -4.61
C PHE A 478 22.35 11.14 -5.08
N TRP A 479 21.81 10.07 -5.67
CA TRP A 479 20.45 9.98 -6.19
C TRP A 479 20.07 8.50 -6.31
N GLY A 480 18.82 8.12 -6.05
CA GLY A 480 18.41 6.71 -6.15
C GLY A 480 19.33 5.76 -5.35
N SER A 481 19.90 4.76 -6.02
CA SER A 481 20.90 3.85 -5.42
C SER A 481 22.37 4.27 -5.64
N PHE A 482 22.62 5.41 -6.26
CA PHE A 482 23.97 5.92 -6.46
C PHE A 482 24.54 6.47 -5.14
N LEU A 483 25.79 6.09 -4.88
CA LEU A 483 26.59 6.64 -3.79
C LEU A 483 27.70 7.50 -4.37
N ILE A 484 28.17 8.47 -3.61
CA ILE A 484 29.22 9.38 -4.05
C ILE A 484 30.10 9.74 -2.86
N ASP A 485 31.41 9.65 -3.05
CA ASP A 485 32.39 10.11 -2.08
C ASP A 485 33.21 11.27 -2.67
N LYS A 486 34.23 11.75 -1.98
CA LYS A 486 35.07 12.85 -2.47
C LYS A 486 35.80 12.55 -3.79
N ASN A 487 35.92 11.28 -4.18
CA ASN A 487 36.71 10.83 -5.31
C ASN A 487 35.83 10.42 -6.51
N TYR A 488 34.78 9.62 -6.29
CA TYR A 488 33.98 9.04 -7.38
C TYR A 488 32.48 8.99 -7.08
N LEU A 489 31.70 8.88 -8.16
CA LEU A 489 30.34 8.36 -8.17
C LEU A 489 30.37 6.83 -8.31
N TYR A 490 29.45 6.16 -7.61
CA TYR A 490 29.37 4.71 -7.52
C TYR A 490 27.95 4.21 -7.76
N TRP A 491 27.85 2.99 -8.29
CA TRP A 491 26.66 2.16 -8.17
C TRP A 491 27.04 0.82 -7.58
N LYS A 492 26.48 0.49 -6.42
CA LYS A 492 26.97 -0.64 -5.60
C LYS A 492 28.50 -0.58 -5.52
N ASN A 493 29.20 -1.70 -5.61
CA ASN A 493 30.67 -1.74 -5.56
C ASN A 493 31.37 -1.31 -6.86
N GLN A 494 30.72 -0.60 -7.80
CA GLN A 494 31.35 -0.19 -9.06
C GLN A 494 31.60 1.33 -9.13
N ARG A 495 32.85 1.74 -9.35
CA ARG A 495 33.25 3.12 -9.67
C ARG A 495 32.79 3.50 -11.06
N LEU A 496 32.13 4.65 -11.19
CA LEU A 496 31.57 5.14 -12.44
C LEU A 496 32.42 6.27 -13.02
N ILE A 497 32.32 7.47 -12.43
CA ILE A 497 33.01 8.68 -12.88
C ILE A 497 33.59 9.43 -11.68
N GLU A 498 34.62 10.24 -11.91
CA GLU A 498 35.23 11.07 -10.88
C GLU A 498 34.24 12.13 -10.38
N ASN A 499 34.25 12.40 -9.07
CA ASN A 499 33.42 13.40 -8.42
C ASN A 499 34.01 14.81 -8.60
N GLU A 500 33.91 15.33 -9.83
CA GLU A 500 34.24 16.72 -10.17
C GLU A 500 32.98 17.45 -10.67
N ASN A 501 32.11 17.88 -9.75
CA ASN A 501 30.80 18.48 -10.03
C ASN A 501 29.87 17.54 -10.80
N VAL A 502 29.60 16.38 -10.21
CA VAL A 502 28.74 15.37 -10.84
C VAL A 502 27.28 15.80 -10.83
N GLU A 503 26.63 15.73 -12.00
CA GLU A 503 25.21 16.01 -12.20
C GLU A 503 24.52 14.81 -12.87
N LEU A 504 23.27 14.54 -12.49
CA LEU A 504 22.38 13.63 -13.22
C LEU A 504 21.43 14.48 -14.07
N LEU A 505 21.47 14.28 -15.38
CA LEU A 505 20.76 15.15 -16.33
C LEU A 505 19.45 14.53 -16.82
N ALA A 506 19.42 13.20 -16.92
CA ALA A 506 18.25 12.42 -17.30
C ALA A 506 18.41 10.95 -16.92
N VAL A 507 17.28 10.30 -16.71
CA VAL A 507 17.14 8.84 -16.66
C VAL A 507 16.19 8.40 -17.77
N TYR A 508 16.65 7.53 -18.65
CA TYR A 508 15.88 7.01 -19.76
C TYR A 508 15.47 5.58 -19.50
N ALA A 509 14.18 5.29 -19.72
CA ALA A 509 13.70 3.92 -19.73
C ALA A 509 14.19 3.24 -21.01
N GLY A 510 14.91 2.15 -20.83
CA GLY A 510 15.25 1.22 -21.89
C GLY A 510 14.18 0.16 -22.06
N TYR A 511 14.59 -1.03 -22.49
CA TYR A 511 13.66 -2.15 -22.62
C TYR A 511 12.86 -2.38 -21.32
N ARG A 512 11.55 -2.64 -21.47
CA ARG A 512 10.62 -2.99 -20.39
C ARG A 512 9.88 -4.26 -20.80
N MET A 513 9.96 -5.30 -19.98
CA MET A 513 9.11 -6.50 -20.15
C MET A 513 7.66 -6.10 -19.92
N GLN A 514 6.81 -6.24 -20.93
CA GLN A 514 5.36 -6.11 -20.77
C GLN A 514 4.75 -7.46 -20.42
N CYS A 515 3.43 -7.64 -20.60
CA CYS A 515 2.72 -8.91 -20.37
C CYS A 515 3.11 -10.07 -21.32
N SER A 516 4.26 -9.99 -21.99
CA SER A 516 4.82 -11.02 -22.87
C SER A 516 5.64 -12.04 -22.08
N GLN A 517 5.78 -13.26 -22.60
CA GLN A 517 6.75 -14.25 -22.09
C GLN A 517 8.20 -13.98 -22.54
N ASP A 518 8.49 -12.76 -23.02
CA ASP A 518 9.85 -12.33 -23.33
C ASP A 518 10.72 -12.39 -22.06
N ARG A 519 11.97 -12.81 -22.23
CA ARG A 519 12.97 -12.91 -21.15
C ARG A 519 14.07 -11.85 -21.29
N THR A 520 13.88 -10.88 -22.18
CA THR A 520 14.82 -9.78 -22.36
C THR A 520 14.84 -8.94 -21.08
N PRO A 521 16.02 -8.70 -20.49
CA PRO A 521 16.14 -7.97 -19.25
C PRO A 521 15.71 -6.51 -19.40
N SER A 522 15.08 -5.94 -18.38
CA SER A 522 14.83 -4.50 -18.34
C SER A 522 16.15 -3.73 -18.32
N SER A 523 16.14 -2.54 -18.92
CA SER A 523 17.32 -1.67 -18.93
C SER A 523 16.98 -0.22 -18.68
N ASP A 524 17.88 0.50 -18.02
CA ASP A 524 17.80 1.95 -17.79
C ASP A 524 19.07 2.62 -18.26
N TYR A 525 18.98 3.89 -18.63
CA TYR A 525 20.13 4.67 -19.05
C TYR A 525 20.22 5.98 -18.26
N TYR A 526 21.36 6.23 -17.64
CA TYR A 526 21.60 7.44 -16.84
C TYR A 526 22.54 8.36 -17.59
N LEU A 527 22.09 9.57 -17.88
CA LEU A 527 22.90 10.63 -18.48
C LEU A 527 23.57 11.43 -17.37
N LEU A 528 24.87 11.18 -17.19
CA LEU A 528 25.70 11.78 -16.17
C LEU A 528 26.62 12.84 -16.79
N LYS A 529 27.00 13.82 -15.98
CA LYS A 529 27.98 14.84 -16.35
C LYS A 529 28.93 15.09 -15.19
N ASN A 530 30.19 15.37 -15.52
CA ASN A 530 31.15 16.00 -14.60
C ASN A 530 32.00 17.00 -15.38
N LYS A 531 33.05 17.55 -14.76
CA LYS A 531 33.98 18.50 -15.40
C LYS A 531 34.64 17.98 -16.69
N LYS A 532 34.81 16.67 -16.86
CA LYS A 532 35.44 16.05 -18.04
C LYS A 532 34.49 15.87 -19.23
N GLY A 533 33.18 16.00 -19.01
CA GLY A 533 32.15 15.90 -20.04
C GLY A 533 31.00 15.01 -19.63
N TYR A 534 30.39 14.37 -20.63
CA TYR A 534 29.15 13.62 -20.52
C TYR A 534 29.38 12.12 -20.65
N TYR A 535 28.60 11.37 -19.88
CA TYR A 535 28.65 9.92 -19.82
C TYR A 535 27.24 9.35 -19.88
N LEU A 536 27.10 8.23 -20.56
CA LEU A 536 25.88 7.44 -20.55
C LEU A 536 26.17 6.12 -19.84
N LEU A 537 25.41 5.82 -18.79
CA LEU A 537 25.49 4.56 -18.08
C LEU A 537 24.30 3.69 -18.46
N GLN A 538 24.54 2.53 -19.05
CA GLN A 538 23.53 1.49 -19.22
C GLN A 538 23.50 0.60 -17.98
N HIS A 539 22.31 0.41 -17.44
CA HIS A 539 21.99 -0.53 -16.38
C HIS A 539 21.04 -1.59 -16.92
N ILE A 540 21.35 -2.87 -16.75
CA ILE A 540 20.52 -3.99 -17.19
C ILE A 540 20.27 -4.90 -15.98
N GLU A 541 19.00 -5.23 -15.74
CA GLU A 541 18.54 -5.99 -14.55
C GLU A 541 19.01 -5.35 -13.23
N TYR A 542 19.69 -6.11 -12.37
CA TYR A 542 20.04 -5.69 -11.01
C TYR A 542 21.51 -5.29 -10.85
N ASP A 543 22.41 -5.66 -11.77
CA ASP A 543 23.87 -5.57 -11.54
C ASP A 543 24.73 -5.35 -12.81
N LYS A 544 24.19 -5.41 -14.03
CA LYS A 544 25.02 -5.30 -15.23
C LYS A 544 25.12 -3.84 -15.68
N LEU A 545 26.29 -3.24 -15.44
CA LEU A 545 26.59 -1.86 -15.81
C LEU A 545 27.60 -1.76 -16.95
N THR A 546 27.34 -0.86 -17.90
CA THR A 546 28.31 -0.44 -18.92
C THR A 546 28.31 1.08 -19.02
N LEU A 547 29.48 1.71 -18.93
CA LEU A 547 29.65 3.16 -19.02
C LEU A 547 30.27 3.55 -20.36
N GLN A 548 29.66 4.53 -21.03
CA GLN A 548 30.12 5.12 -22.27
C GLN A 548 30.43 6.60 -22.05
N TYR A 549 31.62 7.06 -22.47
CA TYR A 549 31.89 8.48 -22.59
C TYR A 549 31.33 8.98 -23.91
N ILE A 550 30.52 10.03 -23.89
CA ILE A 550 29.80 10.53 -25.07
C ILE A 550 30.31 11.88 -25.58
N GLY A 551 31.27 12.51 -24.88
CA GLY A 551 31.98 13.71 -25.34
C GLY A 551 31.98 14.86 -24.33
N THR A 552 32.60 15.98 -24.70
CA THR A 552 32.63 17.22 -23.91
C THR A 552 31.37 18.06 -24.07
N ASP A 553 30.61 17.83 -25.15
CA ASP A 553 29.38 18.54 -25.50
C ASP A 553 28.30 17.54 -25.92
N LEU A 554 27.02 17.89 -25.74
CA LEU A 554 25.86 17.06 -26.13
C LEU A 554 25.33 17.37 -27.54
N ILE A 555 26.11 18.05 -28.39
CA ILE A 555 25.68 18.46 -29.73
C ILE A 555 25.34 17.22 -30.56
N GLY A 556 24.08 17.12 -31.00
CA GLY A 556 23.60 16.00 -31.84
C GLY A 556 23.23 14.74 -31.07
N PHE A 557 23.26 14.74 -29.72
CA PHE A 557 22.73 13.65 -28.92
C PHE A 557 21.19 13.68 -28.94
N ASN A 558 20.60 12.91 -29.85
CA ASN A 558 19.16 12.63 -29.91
C ASN A 558 18.92 11.16 -29.58
N LEU A 559 17.86 10.87 -28.81
CA LEU A 559 17.46 9.49 -28.49
C LEU A 559 16.73 8.77 -29.62
#